data_AF-B5FXZ7-F1
#
_entry.id   AF-B5FXZ7-F1
#
_cell.length_a   1.000
_cell.length_b   1.000
_cell.length_c   1.000
_cell.angle_alpha   90.00
_cell.angle_beta   90.00
_cell.angle_gamma   90.00
#
_symmetry.space_group_name_H-M   'P 1'
#
loop_
_entity.id
_entity.type
_entity.pdbx_description
1 polymer ?
#
loop_
_entity_poly.entity_id
_entity_poly.type
_entity_poly.pdbx_seq_one_letter_code
_entity_poly.pdbx_strand_id
1 'polypeptide(L)'
;MAAAAVGVSLRSRVPARLLRAGPRAVLRQAQTAAAAPRLKKFAIYRWDPDKAGDKPRMQTYEVDLNKCGPMVLDALIKIKNEMDSTLTFRRSCREGICGSCAMNRWWQHPGLHQKNRQ
;
A
#
# COMPACT_ATOMS: atom_id res chain seq x y z
N MET A 1 28.51 51.38 65.83
CA MET A 1 28.33 50.11 66.57
C MET A 1 26.85 49.99 66.94
N ALA A 2 26.17 48.94 66.44
CA ALA A 2 24.79 48.44 66.71
C ALA A 2 23.58 49.39 66.42
N ALA A 3 22.64 49.13 65.50
CA ALA A 3 21.62 48.05 65.39
C ALA A 3 20.57 48.10 66.53
N ALA A 4 19.25 47.92 66.37
CA ALA A 4 18.29 47.75 65.28
C ALA A 4 16.89 47.96 65.89
N ALA A 5 15.86 48.30 65.10
CA ALA A 5 14.46 48.13 65.50
C ALA A 5 13.62 47.74 64.26
N VAL A 6 13.08 46.53 64.30
CA VAL A 6 12.25 45.91 63.24
C VAL A 6 10.79 46.00 63.66
N GLY A 7 9.96 46.67 62.86
CA GLY A 7 8.53 46.85 63.09
C GLY A 7 7.67 46.18 62.00
N VAL A 8 7.13 45.02 62.37
CA VAL A 8 5.83 44.40 62.02
C VAL A 8 5.14 44.76 60.69
N SER A 9 5.23 43.81 59.75
CA SER A 9 4.14 43.17 58.98
C SER A 9 2.81 43.93 58.80
N LEU A 10 2.51 44.36 57.58
CA LEU A 10 1.15 44.30 57.05
C LEU A 10 1.07 43.51 55.75
N ARG A 11 0.18 42.53 55.82
CA ARG A 11 -0.24 41.58 54.79
C ARG A 11 -0.85 42.30 53.60
N SER A 12 -0.44 41.95 52.39
CA SER A 12 -1.38 41.95 51.26
C SER A 12 -0.96 40.93 50.19
N ARG A 13 -1.48 39.72 50.37
CA ARG A 13 -2.14 38.90 49.35
C ARG A 13 -1.42 38.80 48.00
N VAL A 14 -0.65 37.72 47.87
CA VAL A 14 -0.52 36.99 46.61
C VAL A 14 -1.92 36.73 46.04
N PRO A 15 -2.12 36.94 44.73
CA PRO A 15 -2.75 35.87 43.98
C PRO A 15 -1.85 35.43 42.82
N ALA A 16 -1.63 34.12 42.82
CA ALA A 16 -1.55 33.26 41.65
C ALA A 16 -0.83 33.84 40.44
N ARG A 17 0.46 33.53 40.37
CA ARG A 17 1.04 32.72 39.29
C ARG A 17 -0.03 32.13 38.36
N LEU A 18 -0.52 32.90 37.38
CA LEU A 18 -1.31 32.35 36.28
C LEU A 18 -0.34 31.70 35.31
N LEU A 19 0.09 30.49 35.68
CA LEU A 19 0.56 29.51 34.72
C LEU A 19 -0.54 29.25 33.71
N ARG A 20 -0.26 29.51 32.43
CA ARG A 20 -0.49 28.59 31.31
C ARG A 20 -0.08 29.32 30.03
N ALA A 21 1.14 29.12 29.55
CA ALA A 21 1.42 28.05 28.59
C ALA A 21 0.29 27.97 27.55
N GLY A 22 0.37 28.81 26.51
CA GLY A 22 -0.42 28.55 25.32
C GLY A 22 0.00 27.21 24.71
N PRO A 23 -0.92 26.45 24.11
CA PRO A 23 -0.59 25.65 22.96
C PRO A 23 -0.98 26.46 21.73
N ARG A 24 0.02 26.73 20.89
CA ARG A 24 -0.17 26.99 19.46
C ARG A 24 -1.23 26.01 18.96
N ALA A 25 -2.22 26.51 18.24
CA ALA A 25 -3.08 25.66 17.41
C ALA A 25 -2.16 24.86 16.47
N VAL A 26 -1.88 23.61 16.83
CA VAL A 26 -1.21 22.68 15.93
C VAL A 26 -2.28 22.31 14.91
N LEU A 27 -2.25 22.98 13.77
CA LEU A 27 -2.91 22.52 12.56
C LEU A 27 -2.47 21.07 12.35
N ARG A 28 -3.40 20.15 12.62
CA ARG A 28 -3.24 18.72 12.40
C ARG A 28 -3.23 18.54 10.88
N GLN A 29 -2.07 18.72 10.27
CA GLN A 29 -1.86 18.47 8.85
C GLN A 29 -2.14 16.99 8.62
N ALA A 30 -3.28 16.70 7.98
CA ALA A 30 -3.56 15.40 7.41
C ALA A 30 -2.63 15.22 6.20
N GLN A 31 -1.40 14.77 6.45
CA GLN A 31 -0.52 14.32 5.39
C GLN A 31 -1.05 12.97 4.90
N THR A 32 -1.95 12.97 3.92
CA THR A 32 -2.15 11.82 3.06
C THR A 32 -0.95 11.72 2.12
N ALA A 33 0.18 11.23 2.66
CA ALA A 33 1.28 10.80 1.82
C ALA A 33 0.78 9.59 1.02
N ALA A 34 0.40 9.81 -0.24
CA ALA A 34 0.14 8.73 -1.16
C ALA A 34 1.43 7.90 -1.25
N ALA A 35 1.40 6.69 -0.71
CA ALA A 35 2.55 5.79 -0.70
C ALA A 35 3.07 5.61 -2.13
N ALA A 36 4.39 5.71 -2.31
CA ALA A 36 5.03 5.58 -3.62
C ALA A 36 4.59 4.28 -4.33
N PRO A 37 4.24 4.34 -5.63
CA PRO A 37 3.62 3.22 -6.34
C PRO A 37 4.55 2.01 -6.32
N ARG A 38 4.03 0.87 -5.89
CA ARG A 38 4.79 -0.39 -5.82
C ARG A 38 4.49 -1.19 -7.07
N LEU A 39 5.15 -0.83 -8.17
CA LEU A 39 4.95 -1.50 -9.46
C LEU A 39 5.57 -2.90 -9.46
N LYS A 40 4.78 -3.89 -9.84
CA LYS A 40 5.22 -5.29 -10.01
C LYS A 40 4.91 -5.78 -11.41
N LYS A 41 5.91 -6.42 -12.02
CA LYS A 41 5.81 -7.06 -13.32
C LYS A 41 5.19 -8.46 -13.21
N PHE A 42 4.16 -8.70 -13.99
CA PHE A 42 3.51 -10.00 -14.17
C PHE A 42 3.68 -10.43 -15.62
N ALA A 43 4.44 -11.48 -15.87
CA ALA A 43 4.39 -12.14 -17.16
C ALA A 43 3.11 -12.99 -17.22
N ILE A 44 2.45 -13.09 -18.36
CA ILE A 44 1.23 -13.88 -18.54
C ILE A 44 1.36 -14.61 -19.87
N TYR A 45 1.12 -15.91 -19.81
CA TYR A 45 1.09 -16.75 -21.00
C TYR A 45 -0.21 -16.53 -21.76
N ARG A 46 -0.08 -16.20 -23.05
CA ARG A 46 -1.18 -15.84 -23.94
C ARG A 46 -1.19 -16.77 -25.14
N TRP A 47 -2.35 -17.37 -25.37
CA TRP A 47 -2.62 -18.19 -26.53
C TRP A 47 -4.08 -18.04 -26.92
N ASP A 48 -4.30 -17.78 -28.21
CA ASP A 48 -5.62 -17.55 -28.78
C ASP A 48 -6.00 -18.80 -29.62
N PRO A 49 -7.00 -19.60 -29.20
CA PRO A 49 -7.38 -20.84 -29.91
C PRO A 49 -7.94 -20.59 -31.31
N ASP A 50 -8.55 -19.42 -31.53
CA ASP A 50 -9.23 -19.08 -32.78
C ASP A 50 -8.27 -18.74 -33.92
N LYS A 51 -6.99 -18.49 -33.60
CA LYS A 51 -5.93 -18.19 -34.58
C LYS A 51 -5.06 -19.42 -34.78
N ALA A 52 -5.52 -20.30 -35.66
CA ALA A 52 -4.78 -21.50 -36.03
C ALA A 52 -3.37 -21.14 -36.54
N GLY A 53 -2.34 -21.44 -35.74
CA GLY A 53 -0.93 -21.22 -36.08
C GLY A 53 -0.20 -20.19 -35.21
N ASP A 54 -0.90 -19.45 -34.35
CA ASP A 54 -0.24 -18.49 -33.46
C ASP A 54 0.52 -19.21 -32.34
N LYS A 55 1.83 -18.94 -32.28
CA LYS A 55 2.68 -19.46 -31.20
C LYS A 55 2.30 -18.77 -29.89
N PRO A 56 2.21 -19.52 -28.79
CA PRO A 56 1.97 -18.91 -27.49
C PRO A 56 3.06 -17.90 -27.13
N ARG A 57 2.63 -16.76 -26.59
CA ARG A 57 3.49 -15.62 -26.27
C ARG A 57 3.43 -15.28 -24.79
N MET A 58 4.54 -14.80 -24.26
CA MET A 58 4.60 -14.23 -22.91
C MET A 58 4.40 -12.73 -23.00
N GLN A 59 3.39 -12.20 -22.33
CA GLN A 59 3.13 -10.76 -22.26
C GLN A 59 3.36 -10.26 -20.84
N THR A 60 4.08 -9.17 -20.67
CA THR A 60 4.39 -8.59 -19.36
C THR A 60 3.49 -7.39 -19.09
N TYR A 61 2.90 -7.35 -17.91
CA TYR A 61 2.07 -6.25 -17.42
C TYR A 61 2.64 -5.70 -16.11
N GLU A 62 2.57 -4.38 -15.93
CA GLU A 62 3.04 -3.72 -14.72
C GLU A 62 1.85 -3.26 -13.88
N VAL A 63 1.67 -3.84 -12.69
CA VAL A 63 0.55 -3.53 -11.80
C VAL A 63 1.06 -2.89 -10.52
N ASP A 64 0.41 -1.79 -10.12
CA ASP A 64 0.66 -1.14 -8.83
C ASP A 64 0.02 -1.93 -7.68
N LEU A 65 0.86 -2.48 -6.79
CA LEU A 65 0.47 -3.22 -5.61
C LEU A 65 -0.18 -2.34 -4.53
N ASN A 66 -0.10 -1.01 -4.63
CA ASN A 66 -0.82 -0.13 -3.70
C ASN A 66 -2.28 0.05 -4.10
N LYS A 67 -2.60 -0.17 -5.38
CA LYS A 67 -3.95 -0.06 -5.96
C LYS A 67 -4.58 -1.43 -6.22
N CYS A 68 -4.02 -2.49 -5.65
CA CYS A 68 -4.41 -3.87 -5.87
C CYS A 68 -4.46 -4.61 -4.53
N GLY A 69 -5.38 -5.55 -4.39
CA GLY A 69 -5.44 -6.43 -3.23
C GLY A 69 -4.19 -7.32 -3.11
N PRO A 70 -3.99 -7.97 -1.95
CA PRO A 70 -2.80 -8.78 -1.68
C PRO A 70 -2.71 -10.05 -2.54
N MET A 71 -3.82 -10.46 -3.18
CA MET A 71 -3.89 -11.70 -3.94
C MET A 71 -3.49 -11.51 -5.40
N VAL A 72 -2.89 -12.56 -5.98
CA VAL A 72 -2.56 -12.61 -7.42
C VAL A 72 -3.82 -12.52 -8.30
N LEU A 73 -4.94 -13.04 -7.80
CA LEU A 73 -6.23 -12.96 -8.50
C LEU A 73 -6.69 -11.51 -8.67
N ASP A 74 -6.45 -10.65 -7.67
CA ASP A 74 -6.81 -9.23 -7.74
C ASP A 74 -5.98 -8.50 -8.80
N ALA A 75 -4.69 -8.85 -8.92
CA ALA A 75 -3.82 -8.30 -9.94
C ALA A 75 -4.29 -8.70 -11.35
N LEU A 76 -4.71 -9.96 -11.55
CA LEU A 76 -5.25 -10.43 -12.83
C LEU A 76 -6.59 -9.76 -13.16
N ILE A 77 -7.47 -9.56 -12.18
CA ILE A 77 -8.72 -8.82 -12.36
C ILE A 77 -8.42 -7.37 -12.76
N LYS A 78 -7.45 -6.72 -12.11
CA LYS A 78 -7.04 -5.36 -12.42
C LYS A 78 -6.49 -5.24 -13.83
N ILE A 79 -5.60 -6.15 -14.24
CA ILE A 79 -5.09 -6.20 -15.62
C ILE A 79 -6.26 -6.34 -16.60
N LYS A 80 -7.21 -7.24 -16.35
CA LYS A 80 -8.36 -7.44 -17.23
C LYS A 80 -9.25 -6.19 -17.34
N ASN A 81 -9.46 -5.48 -16.23
CA ASN A 81 -10.37 -4.35 -16.19
C ASN A 81 -9.74 -3.05 -16.73
N GLU A 82 -8.45 -2.82 -16.46
CA GLU A 82 -7.79 -1.52 -16.70
C GLU A 82 -6.84 -1.53 -17.90
N MET A 83 -6.23 -2.68 -18.23
CA MET A 83 -5.21 -2.77 -19.29
C MET A 83 -5.66 -3.58 -20.50
N ASP A 84 -6.22 -4.77 -20.27
CA ASP A 84 -6.48 -5.72 -21.35
C ASP A 84 -7.67 -6.63 -21.06
N SER A 85 -8.83 -6.24 -21.58
CA SER A 85 -10.08 -6.97 -21.41
C SER A 85 -10.13 -8.32 -22.12
N THR A 86 -9.19 -8.60 -23.05
CA THR A 86 -9.11 -9.89 -23.77
C THR A 86 -8.54 -11.02 -22.92
N LEU A 87 -7.85 -10.69 -21.82
CA LEU A 87 -7.27 -11.68 -20.92
C LEU A 87 -8.36 -12.55 -20.27
N THR A 88 -8.29 -13.86 -20.46
CA THR A 88 -9.29 -14.81 -19.94
C THR A 88 -8.65 -15.76 -18.94
N PHE A 89 -9.25 -15.85 -17.75
CA PHE A 89 -8.85 -16.76 -16.68
C PHE A 89 -10.07 -17.20 -15.88
N ARG A 90 -10.01 -18.39 -15.27
CA ARG A 90 -11.10 -18.92 -14.46
C ARG A 90 -11.05 -18.33 -13.05
N ARG A 91 -12.22 -17.95 -12.53
CA ARG A 91 -12.40 -17.47 -11.15
C ARG A 91 -13.76 -17.86 -10.60
N SER A 92 -13.79 -18.32 -9.34
CA SER A 92 -15.03 -18.61 -8.60
C SER A 92 -14.96 -18.09 -7.16
N CYS A 93 -14.56 -18.91 -6.17
CA CYS A 93 -14.75 -18.62 -4.74
C CYS A 93 -13.85 -17.53 -4.12
N ARG A 94 -12.78 -17.08 -4.77
CA ARG A 94 -11.82 -16.05 -4.26
C ARG A 94 -11.12 -16.33 -2.92
N GLU A 95 -11.51 -17.37 -2.19
CA GLU A 95 -10.96 -17.81 -0.90
C GLU A 95 -10.16 -19.12 -1.01
N GLY A 96 -9.97 -19.62 -2.23
CA GLY A 96 -9.08 -20.74 -2.50
C GLY A 96 -9.70 -22.14 -2.33
N ILE A 97 -10.99 -22.27 -1.98
CA ILE A 97 -11.61 -23.58 -1.72
C ILE A 97 -11.93 -24.39 -2.99
N CYS A 98 -12.29 -23.71 -4.09
CA CYS A 98 -12.78 -24.38 -5.31
C CYS A 98 -11.70 -24.81 -6.30
N GLY A 99 -10.44 -24.40 -6.12
CA GLY A 99 -9.36 -24.69 -7.08
C GLY A 99 -9.52 -24.10 -8.48
N SER A 100 -10.63 -23.41 -8.80
CA SER A 100 -10.91 -22.90 -10.16
C SER A 100 -9.88 -21.88 -10.67
N CYS A 101 -9.21 -21.17 -9.75
CA CYS A 101 -8.15 -20.21 -10.06
C CYS A 101 -6.75 -20.86 -10.03
N ALA A 102 -6.63 -22.19 -10.04
CA ALA A 102 -5.34 -22.86 -10.01
C ALA A 102 -4.58 -22.60 -11.33
N MET A 103 -3.39 -22.02 -11.20
CA MET A 103 -2.50 -21.71 -12.32
C MET A 103 -1.06 -21.70 -11.81
N ASN A 104 -0.13 -22.01 -12.72
CA ASN A 104 1.28 -22.21 -12.43
C ASN A 104 2.07 -20.92 -12.11
N ARG A 105 2.23 -20.51 -10.84
CA ARG A 105 2.81 -19.21 -10.36
C ARG A 105 4.16 -18.73 -10.95
N TRP A 106 4.85 -19.53 -11.77
CA TRP A 106 6.20 -19.27 -12.32
C TRP A 106 6.32 -17.98 -13.14
N TRP A 107 5.20 -17.33 -13.47
CA TRP A 107 5.15 -16.08 -14.25
C TRP A 107 5.46 -14.79 -13.45
N GLN A 108 5.62 -14.85 -12.13
CA GLN A 108 5.96 -13.67 -11.30
C GLN A 108 7.45 -13.33 -11.27
N HIS A 109 8.30 -14.17 -11.84
CA HIS A 109 9.75 -13.96 -11.88
C HIS A 109 10.22 -13.77 -13.32
N PRO A 110 10.67 -12.57 -13.72
CA PRO A 110 11.15 -12.27 -15.08
C PRO A 110 12.49 -12.96 -15.45
N GLY A 111 12.82 -14.12 -14.87
CA GLY A 111 14.04 -14.89 -15.16
C GLY A 111 13.95 -16.40 -14.89
N LEU A 112 12.79 -16.93 -14.49
CA LEU A 112 12.61 -18.35 -14.18
C LEU A 112 12.06 -19.18 -15.35
N HIS A 113 11.59 -18.53 -16.41
CA HIS A 113 10.95 -19.23 -17.54
C HIS A 113 11.90 -20.06 -18.40
N GLN A 114 13.21 -19.82 -18.32
CA GLN A 114 14.21 -20.53 -19.11
C GLN A 114 14.92 -21.66 -18.33
N LYS A 115 14.78 -21.70 -17.00
CA LYS A 115 15.50 -22.69 -16.16
C LYS A 115 14.74 -23.99 -15.91
N ASN A 116 13.49 -24.11 -16.35
CA ASN A 116 12.66 -25.30 -16.14
C ASN A 116 12.13 -25.90 -17.46
N ARG A 117 12.90 -25.70 -18.55
CA ARG A 117 12.71 -26.37 -19.85
C ARG A 117 13.97 -27.21 -20.15
N GLN A 118 14.37 -28.02 -19.17
CA GLN A 118 15.33 -29.11 -19.28
C GLN A 118 14.66 -30.35 -18.70
#